data_AF-B6QWJ3-F1
#
_entry.id   AF-B6QWJ3-F1
#
_cell.length_a   1.000
_cell.length_b   1.000
_cell.length_c   1.000
_cell.angle_alpha   90.00
_cell.angle_beta   90.00
_cell.angle_gamma   90.00
#
_symmetry.space_group_name_H-M   'P 1'
#
loop_
_entity.id
_entity.type
_entity.pdbx_description
1 polymer ?
#
loop_
_entity_poly.entity_id
_entity_poly.type
_entity_poly.pdbx_seq_one_letter_code
_entity_poly.pdbx_strand_id
1 'polypeptide(L)'
;MPTTPEPTTAPEAAPEGAREAASGGESKPYSTRLNRDDRIRILTLREAGFTYLQIASQLHITHDQVQYTCQSQQATPKKARGRTPKLSEEDVDRVIDWISSSKRTRRMPYCKGTLGEEPGAKDREQ
;
A
#
# COMPACT_ATOMS: atom_id res chain seq x y z
N MET A 1 -55.80 43.69 38.32
CA MET A 1 -56.22 42.65 39.28
C MET A 1 -57.70 42.40 39.01
N PRO A 2 -58.15 41.19 38.65
CA PRO A 2 -58.06 39.99 39.51
C PRO A 2 -57.66 38.68 38.75
N THR A 3 -56.75 37.89 39.35
CA THR A 3 -56.92 36.51 39.89
C THR A 3 -56.94 35.36 38.89
N THR A 4 -55.83 34.61 38.89
CA THR A 4 -55.67 33.20 38.48
C THR A 4 -56.66 32.28 39.20
N PRO A 5 -56.97 31.11 38.63
CA PRO A 5 -56.39 29.89 39.20
C PRO A 5 -55.90 28.85 38.17
N GLU A 6 -54.77 28.20 38.47
CA GLU A 6 -54.40 26.89 37.92
C GLU A 6 -55.38 25.80 38.37
N PRO A 7 -55.44 24.68 37.64
CA PRO A 7 -55.19 23.42 38.33
C PRO A 7 -54.22 22.48 37.60
N THR A 8 -53.24 22.03 38.37
CA THR A 8 -52.55 20.72 38.41
C THR A 8 -53.11 19.62 37.49
N THR A 9 -52.22 18.94 36.75
CA THR A 9 -52.12 17.47 36.60
C THR A 9 -50.91 17.13 35.70
N ALA A 10 -49.86 16.58 36.30
CA ALA A 10 -48.84 15.73 35.65
C ALA A 10 -49.41 14.28 35.58
N PRO A 11 -48.92 13.33 34.73
CA PRO A 11 -47.51 13.07 34.46
C PRO A 11 -47.17 12.53 33.04
N GLU A 12 -45.88 12.18 32.86
CA GLU A 12 -45.40 11.06 32.03
C GLU A 12 -45.21 11.31 30.51
N ALA A 13 -43.96 11.58 30.13
CA ALA A 13 -43.29 10.86 29.04
C ALA A 13 -41.79 11.16 29.07
N ALA A 14 -40.99 10.13 29.33
CA ALA A 14 -39.54 10.16 29.17
C ALA A 14 -39.16 10.53 27.72
N PRO A 15 -37.96 11.08 27.52
CA PRO A 15 -37.01 10.25 26.76
C PRO A 15 -35.73 9.98 27.54
N GLU A 16 -35.59 8.70 27.87
CA GLU A 16 -34.30 8.01 27.93
C GLU A 16 -33.54 8.26 26.63
N GLY A 17 -32.29 8.69 26.72
CA GLY A 17 -31.40 8.65 25.54
C GLY A 17 -30.35 9.74 25.49
N ALA A 18 -29.49 9.87 26.51
CA ALA A 18 -28.23 10.61 26.37
C ALA A 18 -27.24 10.27 27.49
N ARG A 19 -26.44 9.23 27.29
CA ARG A 19 -25.11 9.05 27.91
C ARG A 19 -24.39 7.96 27.11
N GLU A 20 -23.72 8.33 26.03
CA GLU A 20 -22.25 8.51 25.96
C GLU A 20 -21.51 7.26 26.47
N ALA A 21 -21.00 6.40 25.58
CA ALA A 21 -19.76 6.53 24.80
C ALA A 21 -18.69 5.59 25.39
N ALA A 22 -18.25 4.60 24.61
CA ALA A 22 -16.82 4.35 24.36
C ALA A 22 -16.60 3.07 23.53
N SER A 23 -15.59 3.16 22.67
CA SER A 23 -14.93 2.07 21.96
C SER A 23 -15.50 1.66 20.59
N GLY A 24 -15.93 2.65 19.81
CA GLY A 24 -15.67 2.62 18.37
C GLY A 24 -14.24 3.11 18.15
N GLY A 25 -13.26 2.21 18.04
CA GLY A 25 -11.92 2.60 17.60
C GLY A 25 -12.02 3.07 16.15
N GLU A 26 -12.19 4.37 15.94
CA GLU A 26 -12.15 4.98 14.60
C GLU A 26 -10.75 4.73 14.03
N SER A 27 -10.65 3.74 13.15
CA SER A 27 -9.47 3.50 12.34
C SER A 27 -9.27 4.76 11.50
N LYS A 28 -8.24 5.54 11.84
CA LYS A 28 -7.83 6.74 11.08
C LYS A 28 -7.81 6.36 9.60
N PRO A 29 -8.59 7.03 8.73
CA PRO A 29 -8.57 6.72 7.31
C PRO A 29 -7.13 6.94 6.84
N TYR A 30 -6.48 5.87 6.39
CA TYR A 30 -5.14 5.99 5.83
C TYR A 30 -5.20 7.00 4.69
N SER A 31 -4.34 8.02 4.76
CA SER A 31 -4.28 9.07 3.75
C SER A 31 -4.06 8.44 2.37
N THR A 32 -5.04 8.62 1.47
CA THR A 32 -4.99 8.11 0.11
C THR A 32 -3.72 8.62 -0.57
N ARG A 33 -2.97 7.71 -1.23
CA ARG A 33 -1.75 8.08 -1.94
C ARG A 33 -2.09 9.08 -3.05
N LEU A 34 -1.33 10.17 -3.13
CA LEU A 34 -1.47 11.16 -4.20
C LEU A 34 -1.25 10.54 -5.58
N ASN A 35 -2.08 10.93 -6.54
CA ASN A 35 -1.89 10.56 -7.93
C ASN A 35 -0.75 11.37 -8.57
N ARG A 36 -0.26 10.94 -9.74
CA ARG A 36 0.80 11.64 -10.47
C ARG A 36 0.40 13.08 -10.81
N ASP A 37 -0.82 13.29 -11.28
CA ASP A 37 -1.31 14.61 -11.65
C ASP A 37 -1.43 15.56 -10.45
N ASP A 38 -1.82 15.06 -9.27
CA ASP A 38 -1.82 15.86 -8.05
C ASP A 38 -0.41 16.34 -7.71
N ARG A 39 0.59 15.45 -7.82
CA ARG A 39 1.98 15.82 -7.57
C ARG A 39 2.47 16.87 -8.58
N ILE A 40 2.11 16.75 -9.85
CA ILE A 40 2.43 17.75 -10.88
C ILE A 40 1.78 19.10 -10.53
N ARG A 41 0.50 19.11 -10.17
CA ARG A 41 -0.22 20.34 -9.77
C ARG A 41 0.42 21.00 -8.56
N ILE A 42 0.79 20.23 -7.53
CA ILE A 42 1.48 20.75 -6.34
C ILE A 42 2.81 21.42 -6.72
N LEU A 43 3.63 20.76 -7.54
CA LEU A 43 4.93 21.31 -7.95
C LEU A 43 4.76 22.57 -8.80
N THR A 44 3.80 22.56 -9.73
CA THR A 44 3.48 23.73 -10.57
C THR A 44 3.02 24.92 -9.71
N LEU A 45 2.12 24.69 -8.75
CA LEU A 45 1.66 25.74 -7.84
C LEU A 45 2.80 26.25 -6.94
N ARG A 46 3.73 25.37 -6.55
CA ARG A 46 4.90 25.78 -5.79
C ARG A 46 5.85 26.65 -6.62
N GLU A 47 6.07 26.30 -7.88
CA GLU A 47 6.86 27.11 -8.83
C GLU A 47 6.20 28.48 -9.08
N ALA A 48 4.86 28.54 -9.11
CA ALA A 48 4.10 29.78 -9.18
C ALA A 48 4.10 30.61 -7.88
N GLY A 49 4.75 30.14 -6.80
CA GLY A 49 4.93 30.89 -5.56
C GLY A 49 3.81 30.73 -4.52
N PHE A 50 2.90 29.78 -4.68
CA PHE A 50 1.85 29.52 -3.68
C PHE A 50 2.41 28.88 -2.40
N THR A 51 1.81 29.22 -1.27
CA THR A 51 2.16 28.65 0.05
C THR A 51 1.55 27.25 0.22
N TYR A 52 2.10 26.45 1.14
CA TYR A 52 1.61 25.09 1.36
C TYR A 52 0.15 25.01 1.78
N LEU A 53 -0.30 25.94 2.63
CA LEU A 53 -1.69 26.00 3.08
C LEU A 53 -2.64 26.32 1.93
N GLN A 54 -2.27 27.23 1.03
CA GLN A 54 -3.07 27.57 -0.15
C GLN A 54 -3.18 26.39 -1.13
N ILE A 55 -2.09 25.66 -1.33
CA ILE A 55 -2.07 24.48 -2.21
C ILE A 55 -2.94 23.37 -1.60
N ALA A 56 -2.82 23.14 -0.29
CA ALA A 56 -3.61 22.16 0.45
C ALA A 56 -5.12 22.47 0.36
N SER A 57 -5.50 23.75 0.54
CA SER A 57 -6.91 24.17 0.43
C SER A 57 -7.44 24.03 -1.00
N GLN A 58 -6.64 24.37 -2.01
CA GLN A 58 -7.06 24.35 -3.41
C GLN A 58 -7.22 22.93 -3.97
N LEU A 59 -6.37 21.99 -3.55
CA LEU A 59 -6.38 20.61 -4.04
C LEU A 59 -7.10 19.63 -3.10
N HIS A 60 -7.58 20.10 -1.94
CA HIS A 60 -8.20 19.28 -0.89
C HIS A 60 -7.32 18.12 -0.42
N ILE A 61 -6.03 18.41 -0.24
CA ILE A 61 -5.01 17.46 0.22
C ILE A 61 -4.40 17.94 1.53
N THR A 62 -3.71 17.07 2.26
CA THR A 62 -3.12 17.47 3.54
C THR A 62 -1.86 18.29 3.34
N HIS A 63 -1.59 19.17 4.31
CA HIS A 63 -0.35 19.96 4.34
C HIS A 63 0.90 19.06 4.26
N ASP A 64 0.90 17.93 4.96
CA ASP A 64 2.01 16.97 4.95
C ASP A 64 2.25 16.36 3.57
N GLN A 65 1.18 16.08 2.81
CA GLN A 65 1.28 15.59 1.44
C GLN A 65 1.91 16.64 0.50
N VAL A 66 1.54 17.92 0.66
CA VAL A 66 2.14 19.03 -0.08
C VAL A 66 3.62 19.15 0.27
N GLN A 67 3.94 19.16 1.56
CA GLN A 67 5.30 19.26 2.06
C GLN A 67 6.18 18.10 1.55
N TYR A 68 5.70 16.85 1.68
CA TYR A 68 6.41 15.68 1.19
C TYR A 68 6.65 15.74 -0.32
N THR A 69 5.63 16.15 -1.09
CA THR A 69 5.77 16.29 -2.54
C THR A 69 6.81 17.34 -2.90
N CYS A 70 6.78 18.50 -2.25
CA CYS A 70 7.75 19.58 -2.44
C CYS A 70 9.17 19.16 -2.06
N GLN A 71 9.37 18.41 -0.97
CA GLN A 71 10.68 17.90 -0.56
C GLN A 71 11.21 16.83 -1.51
N SER A 72 10.33 15.95 -1.99
CA SER A 72 10.73 14.90 -2.92
C SER A 72 11.07 15.42 -4.31
N GLN A 73 10.49 16.56 -4.75
CA GLN A 73 10.60 17.14 -6.11
C GLN A 73 10.39 16.14 -7.26
N GLN A 74 9.76 15.00 -6.99
CA GLN A 74 9.49 13.96 -7.98
C GLN A 74 7.99 13.90 -8.25
N ALA A 75 7.58 14.24 -9.47
CA ALA A 75 6.19 14.08 -9.91
C ALA A 75 5.82 12.61 -10.10
N THR A 76 6.75 11.80 -10.59
CA THR A 76 6.52 10.38 -10.89
C THR A 76 6.74 9.53 -9.62
N PRO A 77 5.73 8.81 -9.11
CA PRO A 77 5.91 7.89 -8.00
C PRO A 77 6.99 6.84 -8.32
N LYS A 78 7.89 6.59 -7.37
CA LYS A 78 8.93 5.57 -7.53
C LYS A 78 8.29 4.18 -7.73
N LYS A 79 8.73 3.45 -8.74
CA LYS A 79 8.30 2.06 -8.97
C LYS A 79 8.60 1.24 -7.72
N ALA A 80 7.59 0.53 -7.22
CA ALA A 80 7.76 -0.35 -6.07
C ALA A 80 8.86 -1.37 -6.39
N ARG A 81 9.79 -1.55 -5.44
CA ARG A 81 10.75 -2.65 -5.53
C ARG A 81 9.91 -3.93 -5.45
N GLY A 82 9.92 -4.72 -6.52
CA GLY A 82 9.24 -6.01 -6.53
C GLY A 82 9.85 -6.96 -5.49
N ARG A 83 9.24 -8.13 -5.34
CA ARG A 83 9.80 -9.20 -4.50
C ARG A 83 11.20 -9.56 -5.03
N THR A 84 12.16 -9.73 -4.13
CA THR A 84 13.48 -10.24 -4.50
C THR A 84 13.36 -11.65 -5.08
N PRO A 85 14.14 -11.99 -6.12
CA PRO A 85 14.14 -13.33 -6.68
C PRO A 85 14.58 -14.34 -5.61
N LYS A 86 14.04 -15.56 -5.67
CA LYS A 86 14.37 -16.65 -4.72
C LYS A 86 15.66 -17.38 -5.07
N LEU A 87 16.07 -17.31 -6.32
CA LEU A 87 17.24 -17.97 -6.90
C LEU A 87 18.22 -16.88 -7.31
N SER A 88 19.52 -17.17 -7.15
CA SER A 88 20.56 -16.30 -7.71
C SER A 88 20.58 -16.40 -9.23
N GLU A 89 21.25 -15.48 -9.91
CA GLU A 89 21.39 -15.53 -11.37
C GLU A 89 22.12 -16.82 -11.81
N GLU A 90 23.12 -17.24 -11.04
CA GLU A 90 23.87 -18.48 -11.28
C GLU A 90 23.01 -19.73 -11.09
N ASP A 91 22.08 -19.73 -10.12
CA ASP A 91 21.12 -20.80 -9.95
C ASP A 91 20.16 -20.91 -11.14
N VAL A 92 19.72 -19.77 -11.68
CA VAL A 92 18.85 -19.73 -12.85
C VAL A 92 19.58 -20.29 -14.07
N ASP A 93 20.83 -19.89 -14.29
CA ASP A 93 21.65 -20.40 -15.40
C ASP A 93 21.87 -21.92 -15.27
N ARG A 94 22.16 -22.41 -14.06
CA ARG A 94 22.26 -23.86 -13.81
C ARG A 94 20.98 -24.61 -14.17
N VAL A 95 19.81 -24.05 -13.84
CA VAL A 95 18.52 -24.64 -14.20
C VAL A 95 18.30 -24.59 -15.71
N ILE A 96 18.63 -23.48 -16.38
CA ILE A 96 18.51 -23.33 -17.84
C ILE A 96 19.39 -24.37 -18.56
N ASP A 97 20.65 -24.49 -18.17
CA ASP A 97 21.60 -25.46 -18.73
C ASP A 97 21.11 -26.88 -18.54
N TRP A 98 20.62 -27.20 -17.34
CA TRP A 98 20.07 -28.52 -17.04
C TRP A 98 18.84 -28.86 -17.91
N ILE A 99 17.87 -27.95 -18.03
CA ILE A 99 16.67 -28.14 -18.88
C ILE A 99 17.04 -28.23 -20.37
N SER A 100 18.07 -27.51 -20.79
CA SER A 100 18.50 -27.41 -22.19
C SER A 100 19.35 -28.60 -22.63
N SER A 101 20.08 -29.23 -21.69
CA SER A 101 21.03 -30.34 -21.95
C SER A 101 20.44 -31.53 -22.73
N SER A 102 19.19 -31.92 -22.46
CA SER A 102 18.57 -33.05 -23.17
C SER A 102 17.04 -33.05 -23.13
N LYS A 103 16.43 -33.74 -24.09
CA LYS A 103 14.97 -33.98 -24.10
C LYS A 103 14.50 -34.79 -22.89
N ARG A 104 15.37 -35.67 -22.35
CA ARG A 104 15.09 -36.51 -21.18
C ARG A 104 14.99 -35.65 -19.92
N THR A 105 15.98 -34.79 -19.69
CA THR A 105 16.06 -33.89 -18.54
C THR A 105 14.87 -32.93 -18.50
N ARG A 106 14.50 -32.35 -19.65
CA ARG A 106 13.33 -31.46 -19.78
C ARG A 106 11.98 -32.12 -19.47
N ARG A 107 11.86 -33.43 -19.72
CA ARG A 107 10.62 -34.19 -19.52
C ARG A 107 10.61 -34.97 -18.20
N MET A 108 11.62 -34.77 -17.36
CA MET A 108 11.74 -35.48 -16.12
C MET A 108 10.70 -34.94 -15.11
N PRO A 109 9.92 -35.82 -14.46
CA PRO A 109 8.93 -35.36 -13.49
C PRO A 109 9.62 -34.68 -12.31
N TYR A 110 8.99 -33.63 -11.77
CA TYR A 110 9.55 -32.77 -10.73
C TYR A 110 10.14 -33.54 -9.54
N CYS A 111 9.54 -34.66 -9.15
CA CYS A 111 9.99 -35.52 -8.06
C CYS A 111 11.33 -36.27 -8.29
N LYS A 112 11.83 -36.30 -9.53
CA LYS A 112 13.07 -36.99 -9.90
C LYS A 112 14.26 -36.04 -10.14
N GLY A 113 14.02 -34.73 -10.20
CA GLY A 113 14.99 -33.71 -10.61
C GLY A 113 15.96 -33.21 -9.53
N THR A 114 15.93 -33.75 -8.31
CA THR A 114 16.72 -33.23 -7.16
C THR A 114 17.76 -34.22 -6.62
N LEU A 115 18.23 -35.17 -7.43
CA LEU A 115 19.37 -36.01 -7.09
C LEU A 115 20.53 -35.53 -7.94
N GLY A 116 21.44 -34.77 -7.32
CA GLY A 116 22.63 -34.24 -7.96
C GLY A 116 23.44 -35.37 -8.59
N GLU A 117 23.57 -35.35 -9.91
CA GLU A 117 24.60 -36.09 -10.62
C GLU A 117 25.73 -35.10 -10.94
N GLU A 118 26.79 -35.17 -10.13
CA GLU A 118 28.12 -34.65 -10.45
C GLU A 118 28.63 -35.34 -11.74
N PRO A 119 29.16 -34.61 -12.73
CA PRO A 119 29.58 -35.20 -13.99
C PRO A 119 30.97 -35.86 -13.90
N GLY A 120 31.01 -37.16 -14.18
CA GLY A 120 32.06 -37.75 -15.03
C GLY A 120 33.37 -38.19 -14.37
N ALA A 121 33.38 -39.40 -13.79
CA ALA A 121 34.61 -40.21 -13.72
C ALA A 121 34.69 -41.07 -14.99
N LYS A 122 35.69 -40.75 -15.82
CA LYS A 122 35.93 -41.25 -17.17
C LYS A 122 36.04 -42.77 -17.27
N ASP A 123 35.56 -43.29 -18.39
CA ASP A 123 35.82 -44.62 -18.93
C ASP A 123 37.31 -45.00 -18.81
N ARG A 124 37.58 -46.16 -18.22
CA ARG A 124 38.87 -46.85 -18.33
C ARG A 124 38.65 -48.13 -19.13
N GLU A 125 39.02 -48.01 -20.39
CA GLU A 125 39.24 -49.09 -21.36
C GLU A 125 40.27 -50.11 -20.84
N GLN A 126 39.96 -51.40 -20.99
CA GLN A 126 40.90 -52.51 -21.19
C GLN A 126 40.25 -53.57 -22.06
#